data_AF-A0A7C4ID28-F1
#
_entry.id   AF-A0A7C4ID28-F1
#
_cell.length_a   1.000
_cell.length_b   1.000
_cell.length_c   1.000
_cell.angle_alpha   90.00
_cell.angle_beta   90.00
_cell.angle_gamma   90.00
#
_symmetry.space_group_name_H-M   'P 1'
#
loop_
_entity.id
_entity.type
_entity.pdbx_description
1 polymer ?
#
loop_
_entity_poly.entity_id
_entity_poly.type
_entity_poly.pdbx_seq_one_letter_code
_entity_poly.pdbx_strand_id
1 'polypeptide(L)'
;MTTGEHSSRVYDQELEAVRSRILQMGGLVESQLKTALDAFERADASLAQTAIDADDQVDELERDIDRMVNHVIARRQPTAVDLRMIMGVAKAITDLERAGDEASKIARAAKWLKEKESSFRLNRIPDIRTCGDIVAGMLRRALDAFARLDPVAAASIIRDDAGVDERFRAILRQLVTFMMEDPRAISAAIDTVWAAKAIERIGDHAKNIAEHVIFIVQGADVRHATPEEVERTVAKVSE
;
A
#
# COMPACT_ATOMS: atom_id res chain seq x y z
N MET A 1 -37.21 16.93 16.34
CA MET A 1 -37.57 15.77 15.50
C MET A 1 -37.91 16.23 14.09
N THR A 2 -37.07 17.08 13.50
CA THR A 2 -37.41 17.86 12.30
C THR A 2 -36.14 18.35 11.60
N THR A 3 -35.95 17.91 10.35
CA THR A 3 -34.90 18.28 9.36
C THR A 3 -33.42 18.20 9.80
N GLY A 4 -32.99 18.85 10.88
CA GLY A 4 -31.59 18.87 11.33
C GLY A 4 -31.02 17.49 11.65
N GLU A 5 -31.75 16.72 12.47
CA GLU A 5 -31.37 15.35 12.88
C GLU A 5 -31.23 14.40 11.67
N HIS A 6 -32.09 14.56 10.65
CA HIS A 6 -31.99 13.81 9.40
C HIS A 6 -30.77 14.23 8.56
N SER A 7 -30.46 15.53 8.51
CA SER A 7 -29.31 16.04 7.76
C SER A 7 -27.98 15.54 8.32
N SER A 8 -27.84 15.49 9.66
CA SER A 8 -26.69 14.91 10.36
C SER A 8 -26.59 13.41 10.07
N ARG A 9 -27.65 12.64 10.31
CA ARG A 9 -27.61 11.18 10.13
C ARG A 9 -27.27 10.73 8.70
N VAL A 10 -27.66 11.51 7.70
CA VAL A 10 -27.27 11.26 6.30
C VAL A 10 -25.80 11.65 6.05
N TYR A 11 -25.29 12.70 6.70
CA TYR A 11 -23.87 13.06 6.64
C TYR A 11 -22.97 12.00 7.29
N ASP A 12 -23.35 11.50 8.47
CA ASP A 12 -22.64 10.41 9.15
C ASP A 12 -22.58 9.15 8.27
N GLN A 13 -23.67 8.86 7.54
CA GLN A 13 -23.74 7.78 6.56
C GLN A 13 -22.90 8.03 5.29
N GLU A 14 -22.80 9.28 4.82
CA GLU A 14 -21.91 9.66 3.71
C GLU A 14 -20.43 9.45 4.09
N LEU A 15 -20.02 9.84 5.30
CA LEU A 15 -18.67 9.62 5.83
C LEU A 15 -18.34 8.13 6.01
N GLU A 16 -19.24 7.34 6.59
CA GLU A 16 -19.04 5.89 6.75
C GLU A 16 -19.04 5.13 5.43
N ALA A 17 -19.82 5.58 4.43
CA ALA A 17 -19.74 5.04 3.08
C ALA A 17 -18.36 5.28 2.44
N VAL A 18 -17.80 6.49 2.61
CA VAL A 18 -16.43 6.81 2.17
C VAL A 18 -15.40 5.90 2.88
N ARG A 19 -15.48 5.77 4.21
CA ARG A 19 -14.56 4.91 4.99
C ARG A 19 -14.67 3.43 4.59
N SER A 20 -15.87 2.94 4.34
CA SER A 20 -16.12 1.57 3.88
C SER A 20 -15.50 1.30 2.50
N ARG A 21 -15.65 2.24 1.55
CA ARG A 21 -15.12 2.09 0.18
C ARG A 21 -13.59 2.13 0.12
N ILE A 22 -12.91 2.98 0.88
CA ILE A 22 -11.43 2.95 0.91
C ILE A 22 -10.88 1.66 1.54
N LEU A 23 -11.56 1.08 2.53
CA LEU A 23 -11.19 -0.24 3.08
C LEU A 23 -11.48 -1.38 2.07
N GLN A 24 -12.53 -1.26 1.25
CA GLN A 24 -12.77 -2.17 0.12
C GLN A 24 -11.62 -2.11 -0.91
N MET A 25 -11.18 -0.90 -1.28
CA MET A 25 -10.04 -0.68 -2.17
C MET A 25 -8.75 -1.27 -1.60
N GLY A 26 -8.48 -1.03 -0.30
CA GLY A 26 -7.32 -1.61 0.38
C GLY A 26 -7.28 -3.14 0.39
N GLY A 27 -8.43 -3.78 0.65
CA GLY A 27 -8.54 -5.25 0.60
C GLY A 27 -8.37 -5.83 -0.81
N LEU A 28 -8.77 -5.09 -1.84
CA LEU A 28 -8.49 -5.45 -3.24
C LEU A 28 -6.99 -5.39 -3.53
N VAL A 29 -6.30 -4.32 -3.11
CA VAL A 29 -4.85 -4.15 -3.30
C VAL A 29 -4.03 -5.19 -2.52
N GLU A 30 -4.42 -5.56 -1.27
CA GLU A 30 -3.77 -6.68 -0.55
C GLU A 30 -3.89 -8.01 -1.33
N SER A 31 -5.08 -8.26 -1.91
CA SER A 31 -5.34 -9.45 -2.75
C SER A 31 -4.55 -9.42 -4.07
N GLN A 32 -4.46 -8.26 -4.71
CA GLN A 32 -3.70 -8.03 -5.94
C GLN A 32 -2.21 -8.26 -5.72
N LEU A 33 -1.61 -7.65 -4.69
CA LEU A 33 -0.22 -7.85 -4.28
C LEU A 33 0.06 -9.33 -4.02
N LYS A 34 -0.76 -10.00 -3.22
CA LYS A 34 -0.58 -11.42 -2.91
C LYS A 34 -0.62 -12.28 -4.18
N THR A 35 -1.55 -12.00 -5.09
CA THR A 35 -1.68 -12.70 -6.37
C THR A 35 -0.47 -12.45 -7.27
N ALA A 36 0.07 -11.23 -7.31
CA ALA A 36 1.28 -10.89 -8.05
C ALA A 36 2.54 -11.58 -7.48
N LEU A 37 2.65 -11.71 -6.16
CA LEU A 37 3.73 -12.44 -5.48
C LEU A 37 3.65 -13.96 -5.77
N ASP A 38 2.47 -14.56 -5.63
CA ASP A 38 2.24 -15.98 -5.99
C ASP A 38 2.51 -16.23 -7.49
N ALA A 39 2.21 -15.27 -8.36
CA ALA A 39 2.51 -15.34 -9.79
C ALA A 39 4.02 -15.28 -10.08
N PHE A 40 4.74 -14.37 -9.42
CA PHE A 40 6.19 -14.18 -9.58
C PHE A 40 6.98 -15.40 -9.07
N GLU A 41 6.65 -15.91 -7.89
CA GLU A 41 7.27 -17.09 -7.29
C GLU A 41 7.13 -18.35 -8.17
N ARG A 42 5.98 -18.50 -8.84
CA ARG A 42 5.63 -19.71 -9.63
C ARG A 42 5.89 -19.55 -11.13
N ALA A 43 6.28 -18.35 -11.59
CA ALA A 43 6.26 -17.94 -13.00
C ALA A 43 4.93 -18.33 -13.69
N ASP A 44 3.82 -17.97 -13.04
CA ASP A 44 2.45 -18.28 -13.48
C ASP A 44 1.84 -17.08 -14.21
N ALA A 45 1.75 -17.18 -15.53
CA ALA A 45 1.20 -16.14 -16.38
C ALA A 45 -0.32 -15.94 -16.22
N SER A 46 -1.06 -16.93 -15.70
CA SER A 46 -2.49 -16.80 -15.43
C SER A 46 -2.75 -15.99 -14.16
N LEU A 47 -2.04 -16.31 -13.07
CA LEU A 47 -2.09 -15.51 -11.84
C LEU A 47 -1.58 -14.09 -12.09
N ALA A 48 -0.53 -13.93 -12.90
CA ALA A 48 -0.04 -12.62 -13.30
C ALA A 48 -1.08 -11.81 -14.08
N GLN A 49 -1.83 -12.44 -14.99
CA GLN A 49 -2.92 -11.74 -15.68
C GLN A 49 -4.05 -11.37 -14.71
N THR A 50 -4.44 -12.26 -13.79
CA THR A 50 -5.46 -11.95 -12.76
C THR A 50 -5.07 -10.76 -11.87
N ALA A 51 -3.78 -10.59 -11.55
CA ALA A 51 -3.30 -9.43 -10.79
C ALA A 51 -3.26 -8.13 -11.62
N ILE A 52 -3.14 -8.22 -12.95
CA ILE A 52 -3.23 -7.07 -13.87
C ILE A 52 -4.71 -6.72 -14.17
N ASP A 53 -5.61 -7.69 -14.23
CA ASP A 53 -7.05 -7.46 -14.44
C ASP A 53 -7.76 -6.96 -13.15
N ALA A 54 -7.07 -7.01 -12.01
CA ALA A 54 -7.52 -6.40 -10.75
C ALA A 54 -7.18 -4.89 -10.67
N ASP A 55 -6.22 -4.42 -11.46
CA ASP A 55 -5.77 -3.02 -11.54
C ASP A 55 -6.95 -2.11 -11.91
N ASP A 56 -7.66 -2.45 -12.99
CA ASP A 56 -8.86 -1.73 -13.47
C ASP A 56 -9.94 -1.56 -12.38
N GLN A 57 -10.04 -2.49 -11.43
CA GLN A 57 -11.03 -2.43 -10.34
C GLN A 57 -10.56 -1.52 -9.18
N VAL A 58 -9.25 -1.39 -8.95
CA VAL A 58 -8.68 -0.37 -8.05
C VAL A 58 -8.89 1.01 -8.68
N ASP A 59 -8.67 1.10 -9.99
CA ASP A 59 -8.80 2.28 -10.85
C ASP A 59 -10.26 2.79 -10.95
N GLU A 60 -11.25 1.89 -10.92
CA GLU A 60 -12.67 2.25 -10.77
C GLU A 60 -13.02 2.71 -9.35
N LEU A 61 -12.49 2.05 -8.31
CA LEU A 61 -12.74 2.41 -6.91
C LEU A 61 -12.13 3.76 -6.53
N GLU A 62 -10.93 4.09 -7.04
CA GLU A 62 -10.30 5.41 -6.91
C GLU A 62 -11.31 6.51 -7.26
N ARG A 63 -11.83 6.45 -8.50
CA ARG A 63 -12.75 7.42 -9.09
C ARG A 63 -14.12 7.45 -8.42
N ASP A 64 -14.57 6.33 -7.85
CA ASP A 64 -15.78 6.27 -7.05
C ASP A 64 -15.61 7.00 -5.71
N ILE A 65 -14.54 6.71 -4.98
CA ILE A 65 -14.27 7.32 -3.66
C ILE A 65 -13.98 8.82 -3.83
N ASP A 66 -13.23 9.21 -4.86
CA ASP A 66 -12.91 10.61 -5.11
C ASP A 66 -14.16 11.44 -5.45
N ARG A 67 -15.11 10.85 -6.20
CA ARG A 67 -16.44 11.47 -6.41
C ARG A 67 -17.24 11.60 -5.11
N MET A 68 -17.17 10.61 -4.22
CA MET A 68 -17.82 10.67 -2.90
C MET A 68 -17.18 11.74 -2.00
N VAL A 69 -15.85 11.80 -1.93
CA VAL A 69 -15.07 12.81 -1.19
C VAL A 69 -15.43 14.23 -1.66
N ASN A 70 -15.40 14.48 -2.97
CA ASN A 70 -15.77 15.78 -3.54
C ASN A 70 -17.24 16.15 -3.28
N HIS A 71 -18.17 15.18 -3.35
CA HIS A 71 -19.59 15.41 -3.05
C HIS A 71 -19.82 15.79 -1.58
N VAL A 72 -19.09 15.17 -0.65
CA VAL A 72 -19.12 15.52 0.78
C VAL A 72 -18.60 16.94 1.00
N ILE A 73 -17.41 17.29 0.47
CA ILE A 73 -16.81 18.64 0.62
C ILE A 73 -17.71 19.72 0.00
N ALA A 74 -18.33 19.45 -1.15
CA ALA A 74 -19.13 20.45 -1.87
C ALA A 74 -20.52 20.71 -1.27
N ARG A 75 -21.09 19.74 -0.53
CA ARG A 75 -22.48 19.82 0.00
C ARG A 75 -22.58 19.98 1.50
N ARG A 76 -21.48 19.73 2.23
CA ARG A 76 -21.40 19.79 3.69
C ARG A 76 -20.38 20.87 4.06
N GLN A 77 -20.51 21.45 5.24
CA GLN A 77 -19.45 22.25 5.85
C GLN A 77 -18.84 21.36 6.94
N PRO A 78 -17.76 20.59 6.65
CA PRO A 78 -17.24 19.61 7.60
C PRO A 78 -16.67 20.31 8.82
N THR A 79 -16.73 19.70 10.00
CA THR A 79 -15.96 20.22 11.14
C THR A 79 -14.46 20.04 10.89
N ALA A 80 -13.62 20.65 11.72
CA ALA A 80 -12.17 20.48 11.60
C ALA A 80 -11.72 19.01 11.72
N VAL A 81 -12.46 18.17 12.47
CA VAL A 81 -12.17 16.73 12.60
C VAL A 81 -12.57 16.00 11.32
N ASP A 82 -13.78 16.24 10.83
CA ASP A 82 -14.28 15.59 9.61
C ASP A 82 -13.46 15.98 8.39
N LEU A 83 -13.02 17.24 8.30
CA LEU A 83 -12.16 17.71 7.21
C LEU A 83 -10.80 17.00 7.24
N ARG A 84 -10.19 16.78 8.41
CA ARG A 84 -8.96 15.96 8.51
C ARG A 84 -9.22 14.51 8.08
N MET A 85 -10.35 13.92 8.47
CA MET A 85 -10.73 12.57 8.03
C MET A 85 -10.83 12.50 6.50
N ILE A 86 -11.59 13.41 5.88
CA ILE A 86 -11.79 13.46 4.42
C ILE A 86 -10.46 13.72 3.70
N MET A 87 -9.63 14.63 4.18
CA MET A 87 -8.30 14.91 3.60
C MET A 87 -7.30 13.76 3.79
N GLY A 88 -7.42 12.99 4.87
CA GLY A 88 -6.62 11.78 5.09
C GLY A 88 -7.04 10.63 4.18
N VAL A 89 -8.35 10.41 4.00
CA VAL A 89 -8.90 9.51 2.98
C VAL A 89 -8.38 9.89 1.60
N ALA A 90 -8.53 11.16 1.18
CA ALA A 90 -8.17 11.61 -0.15
C ALA A 90 -6.71 11.31 -0.54
N LYS A 91 -5.77 11.45 0.42
CA LYS A 91 -4.36 11.05 0.20
C LYS A 91 -4.19 9.53 0.14
N ALA A 92 -4.84 8.82 1.05
CA ALA A 92 -4.76 7.36 1.13
C ALA A 92 -5.37 6.65 -0.09
N ILE A 93 -6.31 7.25 -0.82
CA ILE A 93 -6.77 6.76 -2.13
C ILE A 93 -5.57 6.66 -3.10
N THR A 94 -4.80 7.74 -3.26
CA THR A 94 -3.64 7.78 -4.17
C THR A 94 -2.51 6.86 -3.71
N ASP A 95 -2.31 6.67 -2.41
CA ASP A 95 -1.34 5.67 -1.92
C ASP A 95 -1.80 4.22 -2.19
N LEU A 96 -3.11 3.94 -2.20
CA LEU A 96 -3.65 2.63 -2.55
C LEU A 96 -3.65 2.36 -4.07
N GLU A 97 -4.00 3.36 -4.89
CA GLU A 97 -3.88 3.31 -6.36
C GLU A 97 -2.46 2.90 -6.77
N ARG A 98 -1.45 3.64 -6.27
CA ARG A 98 -0.03 3.35 -6.56
C ARG A 98 0.43 2.01 -6.02
N ALA A 99 -0.09 1.57 -4.87
CA ALA A 99 0.22 0.25 -4.35
C ALA A 99 -0.33 -0.88 -5.26
N GLY A 100 -1.49 -0.67 -5.89
CA GLY A 100 -2.02 -1.55 -6.94
C GLY A 100 -1.18 -1.51 -8.23
N ASP A 101 -0.88 -0.31 -8.73
CA ASP A 101 -0.06 -0.10 -9.94
C ASP A 101 1.36 -0.69 -9.77
N GLU A 102 1.98 -0.63 -8.58
CA GLU A 102 3.23 -1.36 -8.29
C GLU A 102 3.02 -2.89 -8.18
N ALA A 103 1.90 -3.39 -7.63
CA ALA A 103 1.58 -4.82 -7.64
C ALA A 103 1.43 -5.35 -9.08
N SER A 104 0.80 -4.57 -9.96
CA SER A 104 0.73 -4.84 -11.40
C SER A 104 2.10 -4.86 -12.08
N LYS A 105 3.10 -4.10 -11.60
CA LYS A 105 4.49 -4.18 -12.10
C LYS A 105 5.18 -5.48 -11.68
N ILE A 106 4.93 -5.98 -10.46
CA ILE A 106 5.39 -7.32 -10.03
C ILE A 106 4.80 -8.40 -10.93
N ALA A 107 3.49 -8.33 -11.22
CA ALA A 107 2.81 -9.27 -12.09
C ALA A 107 3.33 -9.22 -13.55
N ARG A 108 3.58 -8.04 -14.10
CA ARG A 108 4.18 -7.87 -15.44
C ARG A 108 5.58 -8.48 -15.51
N ALA A 109 6.41 -8.32 -14.47
CA ALA A 109 7.72 -8.96 -14.37
C ALA A 109 7.63 -10.50 -14.35
N ALA A 110 6.63 -11.07 -13.67
CA ALA A 110 6.37 -12.52 -13.66
C ALA A 110 6.09 -13.09 -15.07
N LYS A 111 5.33 -12.35 -15.91
CA LYS A 111 5.07 -12.75 -17.31
C LYS A 111 6.35 -12.77 -18.13
N TRP A 112 7.16 -11.71 -18.07
CA TRP A 112 8.42 -11.65 -18.82
C TRP A 112 9.40 -12.76 -18.40
N LEU A 113 9.47 -13.07 -17.10
CA LEU A 113 10.32 -14.13 -16.56
C LEU A 113 9.92 -15.52 -17.09
N LYS A 114 8.62 -15.72 -17.36
CA LYS A 114 8.07 -16.93 -17.99
C LYS A 114 8.29 -16.96 -19.51
N GLU A 115 8.06 -15.84 -20.20
CA GLU A 115 8.18 -15.71 -21.67
C GLU A 115 9.61 -15.92 -22.17
N LYS A 116 10.62 -15.53 -21.37
CA LYS A 116 12.05 -15.61 -21.74
C LYS A 116 12.64 -17.03 -21.70
N GLU A 117 11.84 -18.08 -21.49
CA GLU A 117 12.24 -19.49 -21.24
C GLU A 117 13.53 -19.61 -20.39
N SER A 118 13.65 -18.77 -19.38
CA SER A 118 14.93 -18.55 -18.71
C SER A 118 15.37 -19.82 -18.00
N SER A 119 16.40 -20.49 -18.54
CA SER A 119 16.97 -21.73 -17.98
C SER A 119 17.63 -21.51 -16.60
N PHE A 120 17.70 -20.24 -16.20
CA PHE A 120 17.92 -19.75 -14.85
C PHE A 120 16.86 -20.29 -13.89
N ARG A 121 17.28 -21.11 -12.92
CA ARG A 121 16.36 -21.72 -11.94
C ARG A 121 15.95 -20.66 -10.93
N LEU A 122 14.64 -20.42 -10.80
CA LEU A 122 14.05 -19.52 -9.80
C LEU A 122 14.59 -19.77 -8.37
N ASN A 123 14.95 -21.03 -8.07
CA ASN A 123 15.61 -21.48 -6.85
C ASN A 123 16.98 -20.83 -6.53
N ARG A 124 17.52 -19.96 -7.39
CA ARG A 124 18.71 -19.13 -7.13
C ARG A 124 18.38 -17.65 -6.90
N ILE A 125 17.14 -17.21 -7.08
CA ILE A 125 16.74 -15.83 -6.83
C ILE A 125 16.74 -15.58 -5.31
N PRO A 126 17.15 -14.38 -4.83
CA PRO A 126 16.89 -13.94 -3.46
C PRO A 126 15.44 -14.13 -3.03
N ASP A 127 15.20 -14.14 -1.71
CA ASP A 127 13.87 -14.34 -1.16
C ASP A 127 12.98 -13.09 -1.25
N ILE A 128 12.60 -12.78 -2.50
CA ILE A 128 11.60 -11.79 -2.91
C ILE A 128 10.26 -12.09 -2.21
N ARG A 129 9.94 -13.38 -2.03
CA ARG A 129 8.70 -13.85 -1.42
C ARG A 129 8.58 -13.38 0.02
N THR A 130 9.60 -13.65 0.86
CA THR A 130 9.67 -13.16 2.24
C THR A 130 9.63 -11.63 2.32
N CYS A 131 10.22 -10.91 1.36
CA CYS A 131 10.12 -9.45 1.33
C CYS A 131 8.68 -8.99 1.04
N GLY A 132 8.03 -9.60 0.06
CA GLY A 132 6.64 -9.34 -0.32
C GLY A 132 5.63 -9.67 0.77
N ASP A 133 5.78 -10.81 1.47
CA ASP A 133 4.91 -11.18 2.60
C ASP A 133 5.04 -10.20 3.78
N ILE A 134 6.24 -9.64 4.02
CA ILE A 134 6.45 -8.58 5.03
C ILE A 134 5.74 -7.29 4.63
N VAL A 135 5.87 -6.85 3.38
CA VAL A 135 5.20 -5.64 2.87
C VAL A 135 3.68 -5.80 2.83
N ALA A 136 3.16 -6.96 2.42
CA ALA A 136 1.74 -7.27 2.51
C ALA A 136 1.25 -7.22 3.97
N GLY A 137 2.07 -7.71 4.92
CA GLY A 137 1.83 -7.58 6.35
C GLY A 137 1.84 -6.12 6.86
N MET A 138 2.66 -5.24 6.28
CA MET A 138 2.65 -3.80 6.58
C MET A 138 1.40 -3.12 6.01
N LEU A 139 1.06 -3.38 4.74
CA LEU A 139 -0.14 -2.83 4.10
C LEU A 139 -1.41 -3.22 4.87
N ARG A 140 -1.56 -4.49 5.25
CA ARG A 140 -2.69 -4.93 6.08
C ARG A 140 -2.71 -4.23 7.45
N ARG A 141 -1.57 -4.09 8.13
CA ARG A 141 -1.50 -3.34 9.40
C ARG A 141 -1.88 -1.88 9.23
N ALA A 142 -1.50 -1.24 8.11
CA ALA A 142 -1.85 0.15 7.82
C ALA A 142 -3.37 0.30 7.61
N LEU A 143 -4.00 -0.65 6.90
CA LEU A 143 -5.45 -0.72 6.74
C LEU A 143 -6.19 -1.01 8.06
N ASP A 144 -5.67 -1.91 8.91
CA ASP A 144 -6.19 -2.16 10.27
C ASP A 144 -6.11 -0.89 11.14
N ALA A 145 -4.98 -0.19 11.12
CA ALA A 145 -4.78 1.06 11.85
C ALA A 145 -5.70 2.18 11.33
N PHE A 146 -5.91 2.26 10.00
CA PHE A 146 -6.82 3.22 9.38
C PHE A 146 -8.30 2.92 9.70
N ALA A 147 -8.70 1.65 9.66
CA ALA A 147 -10.06 1.23 10.02
C ALA A 147 -10.39 1.56 11.48
N ARG A 148 -9.41 1.44 12.39
CA ARG A 148 -9.56 1.69 13.83
C ARG A 148 -9.26 3.13 14.25
N LEU A 149 -8.64 3.93 13.38
CA LEU A 149 -8.03 5.22 13.71
C LEU A 149 -7.03 5.12 14.88
N ASP A 150 -6.13 4.15 14.79
CA ASP A 150 -5.13 3.83 15.83
C ASP A 150 -3.74 4.43 15.50
N PRO A 151 -3.34 5.55 16.13
CA PRO A 151 -2.06 6.19 15.89
C PRO A 151 -0.87 5.42 16.51
N VAL A 152 -1.11 4.54 17.49
CA VAL A 152 -0.06 3.72 18.13
C VAL A 152 0.31 2.56 17.21
N ALA A 153 -0.68 1.89 16.63
CA ALA A 153 -0.48 0.91 15.57
C ALA A 153 0.24 1.56 14.36
N ALA A 154 -0.20 2.75 13.94
CA ALA A 154 0.44 3.49 12.85
C ALA A 154 1.93 3.79 13.11
N ALA A 155 2.28 4.31 14.29
CA ALA A 155 3.68 4.57 14.67
C ALA A 155 4.56 3.30 14.62
N SER A 156 4.02 2.13 14.97
CA SER A 156 4.75 0.87 14.87
C SER A 156 5.13 0.50 13.43
N ILE A 157 4.26 0.80 12.46
CA ILE A 157 4.50 0.51 11.03
C ILE A 157 5.61 1.43 10.49
N ILE A 158 5.56 2.71 10.83
CA ILE A 158 6.57 3.71 10.42
C ILE A 158 7.97 3.36 10.98
N ARG A 159 8.04 2.75 12.17
CA ARG A 159 9.29 2.23 12.75
C ARG A 159 9.81 0.98 12.02
N ASP A 160 8.93 0.05 11.66
CA ASP A 160 9.30 -1.23 11.02
C ASP A 160 9.79 -1.09 9.57
N ASP A 161 9.41 0.00 8.90
CA ASP A 161 9.74 0.36 7.51
C ASP A 161 11.24 0.25 7.16
N ALA A 162 12.11 0.72 8.05
CA ALA A 162 13.57 0.62 7.89
C ALA A 162 14.07 -0.84 7.73
N GLY A 163 13.27 -1.82 8.18
CA GLY A 163 13.51 -3.25 8.00
C GLY A 163 13.20 -3.79 6.60
N VAL A 164 12.31 -3.14 5.83
CA VAL A 164 12.07 -3.43 4.40
C VAL A 164 13.19 -2.85 3.56
N ASP A 165 13.55 -1.60 3.85
CA ASP A 165 14.56 -0.80 3.16
C ASP A 165 15.95 -1.52 3.14
N GLU A 166 16.39 -2.10 4.26
CA GLU A 166 17.63 -2.90 4.30
C GLU A 166 17.49 -4.29 3.63
N ARG A 167 16.29 -4.88 3.60
CA ARG A 167 16.03 -6.14 2.86
C ARG A 167 16.11 -5.91 1.35
N PHE A 168 15.57 -4.81 0.85
CA PHE A 168 15.73 -4.41 -0.55
C PHE A 168 17.22 -4.25 -0.91
N ARG A 169 18.01 -3.55 -0.07
CA ARG A 169 19.47 -3.46 -0.24
C ARG A 169 20.19 -4.82 -0.19
N ALA A 170 19.73 -5.77 0.62
CA ALA A 170 20.27 -7.12 0.67
C ALA A 170 19.99 -7.90 -0.64
N ILE A 171 18.74 -7.84 -1.12
CA ILE A 171 18.31 -8.44 -2.39
C ILE A 171 19.12 -7.88 -3.57
N LEU A 172 19.30 -6.56 -3.66
CA LEU A 172 20.12 -5.93 -4.70
C LEU A 172 21.57 -6.44 -4.69
N ARG A 173 22.21 -6.50 -3.52
CA ARG A 173 23.58 -7.03 -3.37
C ARG A 173 23.70 -8.47 -3.87
N GLN A 174 22.73 -9.33 -3.53
CA GLN A 174 22.70 -10.72 -3.98
C GLN A 174 22.46 -10.84 -5.50
N LEU A 175 21.55 -10.05 -6.07
CA LEU A 175 21.30 -10.04 -7.52
C LEU A 175 22.56 -9.62 -8.30
N VAL A 176 23.33 -8.64 -7.83
CA VAL A 176 24.62 -8.26 -8.43
C VAL A 176 25.61 -9.44 -8.39
N THR A 177 25.70 -10.19 -7.29
CA THR A 177 26.53 -11.41 -7.23
C THR A 177 26.10 -12.44 -8.28
N PHE A 178 24.80 -12.70 -8.45
CA PHE A 178 24.32 -13.63 -9.47
C PHE A 178 24.58 -13.16 -10.91
N MET A 179 24.49 -11.86 -11.19
CA MET A 179 24.89 -11.28 -12.48
C MET A 179 26.39 -11.48 -12.78
N MET A 180 27.24 -11.50 -11.75
CA MET A 180 28.67 -11.75 -11.86
C MET A 180 29.02 -13.25 -11.97
N GLU A 181 28.25 -14.13 -11.33
CA GLU A 181 28.42 -15.59 -11.46
C GLU A 181 28.03 -16.13 -12.83
N ASP A 182 26.92 -15.64 -13.40
CA ASP A 182 26.44 -16.06 -14.72
C ASP A 182 25.84 -14.88 -15.51
N PRO A 183 26.59 -14.30 -16.47
CA PRO A 183 26.10 -13.20 -17.30
C PRO A 183 24.81 -13.50 -18.09
N ARG A 184 24.42 -14.77 -18.25
CA ARG A 184 23.15 -15.15 -18.89
C ARG A 184 21.94 -14.88 -17.97
N ALA A 185 22.17 -14.75 -16.66
CA ALA A 185 21.14 -14.42 -15.67
C ALA A 185 20.79 -12.92 -15.66
N ILE A 186 21.57 -12.04 -16.30
CA ILE A 186 21.44 -10.57 -16.20
C ILE A 186 20.00 -10.10 -16.48
N SER A 187 19.36 -10.58 -17.55
CA SER A 187 18.00 -10.19 -17.89
C SER A 187 16.98 -10.54 -16.79
N ALA A 188 17.01 -11.80 -16.31
CA ALA A 188 16.10 -12.29 -15.26
C ALA A 188 16.38 -11.61 -13.90
N ALA A 189 17.65 -11.32 -13.61
CA ALA A 189 18.04 -10.57 -12.42
C ALA A 189 17.58 -9.10 -12.50
N ILE A 190 17.59 -8.46 -13.67
CA ILE A 190 17.00 -7.12 -13.90
C ILE A 190 15.48 -7.16 -13.73
N ASP A 191 14.78 -8.15 -14.30
CA ASP A 191 13.33 -8.33 -14.08
C ASP A 191 13.02 -8.47 -12.58
N THR A 192 13.89 -9.15 -11.83
CA THR A 192 13.79 -9.28 -10.38
C THR A 192 14.07 -7.97 -9.63
N VAL A 193 15.03 -7.14 -10.08
CA VAL A 193 15.26 -5.79 -9.50
C VAL A 193 13.99 -4.94 -9.60
N TRP A 194 13.27 -5.00 -10.71
CA TRP A 194 12.00 -4.27 -10.87
C TRP A 194 10.92 -4.77 -9.91
N ALA A 195 10.74 -6.08 -9.77
CA ALA A 195 9.81 -6.65 -8.79
C ALA A 195 10.20 -6.29 -7.34
N ALA A 196 11.50 -6.32 -7.00
CA ALA A 196 12.00 -5.94 -5.69
C ALA A 196 11.76 -4.46 -5.36
N LYS A 197 11.92 -3.56 -6.34
CA LYS A 197 11.67 -2.11 -6.16
C LYS A 197 10.18 -1.79 -6.11
N ALA A 198 9.33 -2.54 -6.81
CA ALA A 198 7.88 -2.43 -6.67
C ALA A 198 7.40 -2.85 -5.27
N ILE A 199 7.94 -3.95 -4.71
CA ILE A 199 7.66 -4.37 -3.34
C ILE A 199 8.06 -3.29 -2.33
N GLU A 200 9.26 -2.71 -2.45
CA GLU A 200 9.72 -1.65 -1.54
C GLU A 200 8.83 -0.38 -1.61
N ARG A 201 8.37 0.03 -2.79
CA ARG A 201 7.41 1.14 -2.95
C ARG A 201 6.05 0.87 -2.32
N ILE A 202 5.57 -0.37 -2.32
CA ILE A 202 4.32 -0.71 -1.62
C ILE A 202 4.53 -0.63 -0.09
N GLY A 203 5.76 -0.82 0.38
CA GLY A 203 6.18 -0.49 1.75
C GLY A 203 6.06 1.02 2.04
N ASP A 204 6.63 1.87 1.18
CA ASP A 204 6.49 3.34 1.27
C ASP A 204 5.00 3.74 1.32
N HIS A 205 4.14 3.20 0.44
CA HIS A 205 2.71 3.52 0.42
C HIS A 205 1.97 3.02 1.67
N ALA A 206 2.29 1.83 2.19
CA ALA A 206 1.73 1.34 3.47
C ALA A 206 2.12 2.25 4.65
N LYS A 207 3.34 2.79 4.64
CA LYS A 207 3.83 3.78 5.60
C LYS A 207 3.14 5.13 5.45
N ASN A 208 2.97 5.66 4.23
CA ASN A 208 2.21 6.89 3.99
C ASN A 208 0.78 6.78 4.55
N ILE A 209 0.11 5.63 4.35
CA ILE A 209 -1.22 5.36 4.92
C ILE A 209 -1.18 5.45 6.45
N ALA A 210 -0.15 4.90 7.12
CA ALA A 210 0.04 5.03 8.56
C ALA A 210 0.29 6.49 9.00
N GLU A 211 1.10 7.26 8.27
CA GLU A 211 1.31 8.70 8.51
C GLU A 211 -0.02 9.48 8.39
N HIS A 212 -0.90 9.13 7.44
CA HIS A 212 -2.24 9.72 7.32
C HIS A 212 -3.14 9.41 8.51
N VAL A 213 -3.04 8.22 9.15
CA VAL A 213 -3.79 7.90 10.38
C VAL A 213 -3.43 8.87 11.51
N ILE A 214 -2.12 9.13 11.70
CA ILE A 214 -1.63 10.05 12.73
C ILE A 214 -2.12 11.49 12.43
N PHE A 215 -2.10 11.90 11.16
CA PHE A 215 -2.69 13.18 10.73
C PHE A 215 -4.21 13.28 10.98
N ILE A 216 -4.98 12.22 10.68
CA ILE A 216 -6.44 12.19 10.90
C ILE A 216 -6.78 12.37 12.38
N VAL A 217 -6.10 11.62 13.26
CA VAL A 217 -6.40 11.57 14.70
C VAL A 217 -5.84 12.79 15.42
N GLN A 218 -4.56 13.10 15.21
CA GLN A 218 -3.83 14.08 16.02
C GLN A 218 -3.67 15.44 15.31
N GLY A 219 -3.78 15.49 13.97
CA GLY A 219 -3.55 16.70 13.18
C GLY A 219 -2.07 17.08 13.03
N ALA A 220 -1.16 16.25 13.54
CA ALA A 220 0.27 16.40 13.35
C ALA A 220 0.67 15.93 11.95
N ASP A 221 1.59 16.66 11.32
CA ASP A 221 2.30 16.20 10.14
C ASP A 221 3.60 15.54 10.60
N VAL A 222 3.70 14.22 10.45
CA VAL A 222 4.84 13.40 10.90
C VAL A 222 5.73 12.94 9.74
N ARG A 223 5.45 13.40 8.51
CA ARG A 223 6.21 13.04 7.31
C ARG A 223 7.66 13.53 7.46
N HIS A 224 8.60 12.64 7.13
CA HIS A 224 10.05 12.86 7.28
C HIS A 224 10.56 13.03 8.73
N ALA A 225 9.74 12.80 9.76
CA ALA A 225 10.19 12.74 11.15
C ALA A 225 10.89 11.40 11.45
N THR A 226 11.76 11.36 12.48
CA THR A 226 12.34 10.07 12.92
C THR A 226 11.31 9.23 13.69
N PRO A 227 11.43 7.89 13.76
CA PRO A 227 10.49 7.06 14.52
C PRO A 227 10.32 7.52 15.98
N GLU A 228 11.39 7.97 16.63
CA GLU A 228 11.35 8.51 17.99
C GLU A 228 10.58 9.84 18.08
N GLU A 229 10.52 10.64 17.02
CA GLU A 229 9.71 11.85 16.92
C GLU A 229 8.23 11.53 16.65
N VAL A 230 7.93 10.51 15.84
CA VAL A 230 6.58 9.97 15.64
C VAL A 230 6.04 9.45 16.98
N GLU A 231 6.80 8.61 17.69
CA GLU A 231 6.42 8.06 19.00
C GLU A 231 6.20 9.16 20.05
N ARG A 232 7.08 10.18 20.11
CA ARG A 232 6.90 11.36 20.98
C ARG A 232 5.72 12.25 20.57
N THR A 233 5.26 12.18 19.33
CA THR A 233 4.05 12.86 18.88
C THR A 233 2.81 12.10 19.34
N VAL A 234 2.80 10.78 19.17
CA VAL A 234 1.67 9.93 19.57
C VAL A 234 1.48 9.91 21.09
N ALA A 235 2.56 9.86 21.87
CA ALA A 235 2.50 9.87 23.34
C ALA A 235 1.86 11.14 23.93
N LYS A 236 2.12 12.33 23.36
CA LYS A 236 1.63 13.64 23.84
C LYS A 236 0.11 13.84 23.82
N VAL A 237 -0.63 12.92 23.20
CA VAL A 237 -2.11 12.95 23.09
C VAL A 237 -2.73 11.80 23.91
N SER A 238 -1.91 11.08 24.68
CA SER A 238 -2.33 10.00 25.60
C SER A 238 -2.31 10.43 27.07
N GLU A 239 -2.02 11.71 27.34
CA GLU A 239 -2.06 12.40 28.65
C GLU A 239 -3.16 13.47 28.67
#